data_AF-A0A7G8F7D5-F1
#
_entry.id   AF-A0A7G8F7D5-F1
#
_cell.length_a   1.000
_cell.length_b   1.000
_cell.length_c   1.000
_cell.angle_alpha   90.00
_cell.angle_beta   90.00
_cell.angle_gamma   90.00
#
_symmetry.space_group_name_H-M   'P 1'
#
loop_
_entity.id
_entity.type
_entity.pdbx_description
1 polymer ?
#
loop_
_entity_poly.entity_id
_entity_poly.type
_entity_poly.pdbx_seq_one_letter_code
_entity_poly.pdbx_strand_id
1 'polypeptide(L)' 'MPERTLRFRIRPDGRVEEQVEGVEGDACLQLTERLESALGTVERRQPTSDAFVTTQTQSQSQFVEPS' A
#
# COMPACT_ATOMS: atom_id res chain seq x y z
N MET A 1 16.03 -1.15 -5.90
CA MET A 1 14.68 -1.06 -5.32
C MET A 1 13.99 0.10 -6.02
N PRO A 2 12.72 -0.03 -6.45
CA PRO A 2 12.00 1.11 -7.02
C PRO A 2 11.92 2.23 -5.98
N GLU A 3 12.02 3.48 -6.46
CA GLU A 3 11.82 4.65 -5.60
C GLU A 3 10.38 4.66 -5.09
N ARG A 4 10.21 4.88 -3.78
CA ARG A 4 8.91 4.94 -3.13
C ARG A 4 8.57 6.39 -2.85
N THR A 5 7.44 6.85 -3.36
CA THR A 5 7.01 8.24 -3.22
C THR A 5 5.64 8.30 -2.57
N LEU A 6 5.51 9.16 -1.56
CA LEU A 6 4.25 9.49 -0.93
C LEU A 6 4.00 10.99 -1.07
N ARG A 7 3.00 11.37 -1.85
CA ARG A 7 2.67 12.76 -2.16
C ARG A 7 1.37 13.15 -1.49
N PHE A 8 1.39 14.31 -0.83
CA PHE A 8 0.22 14.92 -0.22
C PHE A 8 -0.19 16.19 -0.96
N ARG A 9 -1.49 16.35 -1.18
CA ARG A 9 -2.10 17.62 -1.60
C ARG A 9 -3.16 18.02 -0.60
N ILE A 10 -2.92 19.13 0.09
CA ILE A 10 -3.88 19.73 1.01
C ILE A 10 -4.72 20.74 0.23
N ARG A 11 -6.03 20.53 0.20
CA ARG A 11 -6.98 21.41 -0.46
C ARG A 11 -7.43 22.53 0.49
N PRO A 12 -7.90 23.68 -0.01
CA PRO A 12 -8.41 24.77 0.82
C PRO A 12 -9.64 24.40 1.66
N ASP A 13 -10.39 23.36 1.27
CA ASP A 13 -11.52 22.82 2.03
C ASP A 13 -11.08 21.89 3.19
N GLY A 14 -9.78 21.76 3.43
CA GLY A 14 -9.21 20.93 4.48
C GLY A 14 -9.06 19.46 4.12
N ARG A 15 -9.49 19.03 2.92
CA ARG A 15 -9.27 17.65 2.46
C ARG A 15 -7.80 17.41 2.11
N VAL A 16 -7.32 16.21 2.43
CA VAL A 16 -5.98 15.75 2.07
C VAL A 16 -6.10 14.65 1.02
N GLU A 17 -5.43 14.82 -0.11
CA GLU A 17 -5.22 13.75 -1.09
C GLU A 17 -3.86 13.10 -0.85
N GLU A 18 -3.85 11.78 -0.78
CA GLU A 18 -2.64 10.96 -0.69
C GLU A 18 -2.44 10.19 -2.00
N GLN A 19 -1.21 10.20 -2.51
CA GLN A 19 -0.82 9.42 -3.69
C GLN A 19 0.45 8.63 -3.36
N VAL A 20 0.36 7.31 -3.50
CA VAL A 20 1.45 6.36 -3.25
C VAL A 20 1.95 5.78 -4.57
N GLU A 21 3.26 5.79 -4.78
CA GLU A 21 3.92 5.23 -5.96
C GLU A 21 5.08 4.32 -5.55
N GLY A 22 5.28 3.23 -6.29
CA GLY A 22 6.37 2.28 -6.06
C GLY A 22 6.14 1.31 -4.88
N VAL A 23 4.89 1.14 -4.45
CA VAL A 23 4.50 0.23 -3.36
C VAL A 23 3.46 -0.76 -3.87
N GLU A 24 3.85 -2.02 -3.95
CA GLU A 24 3.09 -3.10 -4.57
C GLU A 24 2.10 -3.76 -3.58
N GLY A 25 0.91 -4.08 -4.08
CA GLY A 25 -0.11 -4.84 -3.36
C GLY A 25 -0.54 -4.23 -2.03
N ASP A 26 -0.89 -5.09 -1.07
CA ASP A 26 -1.39 -4.69 0.26
C ASP A 26 -0.36 -3.95 1.13
N ALA A 27 0.93 -3.94 0.75
CA ALA A 27 1.94 -3.18 1.46
C ALA A 27 1.64 -1.66 1.46
N CYS A 28 0.90 -1.18 0.44
CA CYS A 28 0.44 0.19 0.37
C CYS A 28 -0.51 0.54 1.53
N LEU A 29 -1.43 -0.35 1.87
CA LEU A 29 -2.39 -0.13 2.97
C LEU A 29 -1.70 -0.05 4.33
N GLN A 30 -0.73 -0.92 4.57
CA GLN A 30 0.04 -0.90 5.82
C GLN A 30 0.93 0.34 5.93
N LEU A 31 1.46 0.82 4.80
CA LEU A 31 2.28 2.03 4.77
C LEU A 31 1.48 3.27 5.18
N THR A 32 0.23 3.38 4.73
CA THR A 32 -0.58 4.59 4.90
C THR A 32 -1.46 4.57 6.15
N GLU A 33 -1.73 3.41 6.77
CA GLU A 33 -2.64 3.26 7.92
C GLU A 33 -2.43 4.30 9.03
N ARG A 34 -1.18 4.48 9.48
CA ARG A 34 -0.87 5.44 10.57
C ARG A 34 -1.06 6.90 10.15
N LEU A 35 -0.83 7.22 8.88
CA LEU A 35 -1.01 8.56 8.33
C LEU A 35 -2.50 8.86 8.18
N GLU A 36 -3.25 7.93 7.60
CA GLU A 36 -4.70 8.03 7.45
C GLU A 36 -5.36 8.24 8.82
N SER A 37 -4.99 7.45 9.83
CA SER A 37 -5.50 7.59 11.21
C SER A 37 -5.16 8.94 11.85
N ALA A 38 -4.04 9.58 11.47
CA ALA A 38 -3.64 10.87 12.00
C ALA A 38 -4.32 12.04 11.26
N LEU A 39 -4.64 11.86 9.97
CA LEU A 39 -5.27 12.86 9.11
C LEU A 39 -6.79 12.87 9.25
N GLY A 40 -7.43 11.72 9.51
CA GLY A 40 -8.87 11.62 9.73
C GLY A 40 -9.48 10.33 9.18
N THR A 41 -10.64 10.45 8.53
CA THR A 41 -11.35 9.32 7.91
C THR A 41 -11.14 9.31 6.40
N VAL A 42 -10.85 8.14 5.83
CA VAL A 42 -10.72 7.97 4.38
C VAL A 42 -12.09 8.09 3.72
N GLU A 43 -12.31 9.16 2.95
CA GLU A 43 -13.55 9.34 2.18
C GLU A 43 -13.59 8.50 0.90
N ARG A 44 -12.43 8.30 0.25
CA ARG A 44 -12.31 7.56 -1.02
C ARG A 44 -10.92 6.98 -1.17
N ARG A 45 -10.85 5.74 -1.65
CA ARG A 45 -9.62 5.07 -2.07
C ARG A 45 -9.73 4.68 -3.55
N GLN A 46 -8.67 4.89 -4.32
CA GLN A 46 -8.59 4.51 -5.73
C GLN A 46 -7.29 3.74 -5.97
N PRO A 47 -7.35 2.44 -6.31
CA PRO A 47 -6.14 1.65 -6.56
C PRO A 47 -5.43 2.12 -7.83
N THR A 48 -4.11 2.09 -7.80
CA THR A 48 -3.24 2.23 -8.98
C THR A 48 -2.84 0.85 -9.50
N SER A 49 -2.11 0.80 -10.63
CA SER A 49 -1.58 -0.46 -11.16
C SER A 49 -0.76 -1.25 -10.14
N ASP A 50 0.01 -0.58 -9.28
CA ASP A 50 0.82 -1.22 -8.23
C ASP A 50 -0.03 -2.04 -7.24
N ALA A 51 -1.27 -1.61 -6.97
CA ALA A 51 -2.16 -2.31 -6.05
C ALA A 51 -2.59 -3.70 -6.56
N PHE A 52 -2.49 -3.96 -7.87
CA PHE A 52 -2.87 -5.23 -8.48
C PHE A 52 -1.68 -6.21 -8.60
N VAL A 53 -0.48 -5.81 -8.15
CA VAL A 53 0.68 -6.70 -8.10
C VAL A 53 0.51 -7.67 -6.93
N THR A 54 0.26 -8.94 -7.23
CA THR A 54 0.24 -10.00 -6.21
C THR A 54 1.66 -10.48 -5.96
N THR A 55 2.21 -10.15 -4.79
CA THR A 55 3.44 -10.80 -4.31
C THR A 55 3.07 -12.20 -3.83
N GLN A 56 3.32 -13.22 -4.66
CA GLN A 56 3.29 -14.62 -4.19
C GLN A 56 4.38 -14.76 -3.13
N THR A 57 4.01 -14.62 -1.86
CA THR A 57 4.85 -15.09 -0.76
C THR A 57 4.87 -16.61 -0.87
N GLN A 58 5.88 -17.15 -1.54
CA GLN A 58 6.13 -18.59 -1.59
C GLN A 58 6.48 -19.06 -0.18
N SER A 59 5.46 -19.42 0.59
CA SER A 59 5.59 -20.31 1.73
C SER A 59 5.96 -21.69 1.17
N GLN A 60 7.24 -21.91 0.85
CA GLN A 60 7.74 -23.21 0.45
C GLN A 60 7.78 -24.10 1.70
N SER A 61 6.64 -24.69 2.04
CA SER A 61 6.57 -25.84 2.95
C SER A 61 7.22 -27.02 2.25
N GLN A 62 8.52 -27.18 2.50
CA GLN A 62 9.33 -28.36 2.22
C GLN A 62 8.59 -29.62 2.69
N PHE A 63 8.06 -30.39 1.74
CA PHE A 63 7.68 -31.78 1.99
C PHE A 63 8.97 -32.60 2.02
N VAL A 64 9.38 -33.04 3.21
CA VAL A 64 10.41 -34.08 3.37
C VAL A 64 9.73 -35.43 3.19
N GLU A 65 10.07 -36.13 2.10
CA GLU A 65 9.61 -37.50 1.82
C GLU A 65 10.51 -38.48 2.62
N PRO A 66 9.95 -39.35 3.50
CA PRO A 66 10.71 -40.41 4.12
C PRO A 66 10.81 -41.62 3.17
N SER A 67 12.02 -42.18 3.10
CA SER A 67 12.46 -43.30 2.26
C SER A 67 11.82 -44.65 2.61
#